data_AF-A0AAE3NW49-F1
#
_entry.id   AF-A0AAE3NW49-F1
#
_cell.length_a   1.000
_cell.length_b   1.000
_cell.length_c   1.000
_cell.angle_alpha   90.00
_cell.angle_beta   90.00
_cell.angle_gamma   90.00
#
_symmetry.space_group_name_H-M   'P 1'
#
loop_
_entity.id
_entity.type
_entity.pdbx_description
1 polymer ?
#
loop_
_entity_poly.entity_id
_entity_poly.type
_entity_poly.pdbx_seq_one_letter_code
_entity_poly.pdbx_strand_id
1 'polypeptide(L)'
;MRALASGMANKAIQTTALSCALSFVAVPHGAAQYASHALAERLSQTITHRMARDDVPGVVVVVMEDGSPVWTRAFGLADPRTGRGMTEDALFRVESTPPRRRAAGSS
;
A
#
# COMPACT_ATOMS: atom_id res chain seq x y z
N MET A 1 21.26 -39.80 -36.82
CA MET A 1 21.84 -40.16 -35.51
C MET A 1 22.80 -39.06 -35.08
N ARG A 2 22.56 -38.45 -33.90
CA ARG A 2 23.47 -37.72 -32.97
C ARG A 2 24.65 -36.93 -33.59
N ALA A 3 24.60 -35.59 -33.59
CA ALA A 3 25.10 -34.67 -32.55
C ALA A 3 26.65 -34.57 -32.57
N LEU A 4 27.30 -33.40 -32.59
CA LEU A 4 27.27 -32.34 -31.59
C LEU A 4 28.03 -31.08 -32.09
N ALA A 5 27.59 -29.93 -31.62
CA ALA A 5 28.39 -28.75 -31.25
C ALA A 5 29.27 -28.09 -32.33
N SER A 6 28.67 -27.17 -33.10
CA SER A 6 29.43 -26.10 -33.74
C SER A 6 29.61 -24.96 -32.74
N GLY A 7 30.87 -24.73 -32.32
CA GLY A 7 31.24 -23.66 -31.41
C GLY A 7 31.00 -22.29 -32.02
N MET A 8 30.12 -21.51 -31.38
CA MET A 8 29.93 -20.10 -31.65
C MET A 8 31.15 -19.31 -31.15
N ALA A 9 32.21 -19.31 -31.95
CA ALA A 9 33.28 -18.34 -31.88
C ALA A 9 32.91 -17.14 -32.78
N ASN A 10 31.91 -16.35 -32.37
CA ASN A 10 31.58 -15.12 -33.11
C ASN A 10 32.33 -13.95 -32.48
N LYS A 11 33.63 -13.89 -32.81
CA LYS A 11 34.45 -12.71 -32.60
C LYS A 11 34.03 -11.64 -33.61
N ALA A 12 33.95 -10.43 -33.08
CA ALA A 12 34.35 -9.19 -33.75
C ALA A 12 33.24 -8.35 -34.43
N ILE A 13 32.98 -7.23 -33.75
CA ILE A 13 32.82 -5.88 -34.32
C ILE A 13 31.48 -5.61 -35.01
N GLN A 14 30.55 -5.00 -34.26
CA GLN A 14 29.95 -3.76 -34.73
C GLN A 14 29.91 -2.72 -33.60
N THR A 15 30.99 -1.95 -33.58
CA THR A 15 31.11 -0.67 -32.87
C THR A 15 30.28 0.36 -33.64
N THR A 16 29.11 0.76 -33.16
CA THR A 16 28.59 2.11 -33.42
C THR A 16 27.70 2.55 -32.26
N ALA A 17 28.21 3.55 -31.56
CA ALA A 17 27.57 4.40 -30.57
C ALA A 17 26.03 4.52 -30.71
N LEU A 18 25.31 3.96 -29.74
CA LEU A 18 24.08 4.58 -29.27
C LEU A 18 24.11 4.56 -27.75
N SER A 19 24.52 5.71 -27.23
CA SER A 19 24.59 6.02 -25.81
C SER A 19 23.20 5.88 -25.18
N CYS A 20 22.94 4.76 -24.52
CA CYS A 20 21.95 4.69 -23.46
C CYS A 20 22.32 3.52 -22.55
N ALA A 21 23.29 3.77 -21.67
CA ALA A 21 23.47 2.96 -20.49
C ALA A 21 22.21 3.11 -19.62
N LEU A 22 21.17 2.30 -19.90
CA LEU A 22 20.13 2.03 -18.93
C LEU A 22 20.77 1.12 -17.88
N SER A 23 21.45 1.74 -16.93
CA SER A 23 21.76 1.14 -15.65
C SER A 23 20.44 0.76 -15.00
N PHE A 24 20.07 -0.52 -15.08
CA PHE A 24 18.99 -1.08 -14.29
C PHE A 24 19.45 -1.09 -12.83
N VAL A 25 19.21 0.01 -12.12
CA VAL A 25 19.41 0.08 -10.67
C VAL A 25 18.34 -0.82 -10.05
N ALA A 26 18.74 -2.04 -9.68
CA ALA A 26 17.93 -2.91 -8.84
C ALA A 26 17.87 -2.29 -7.43
N VAL A 27 16.87 -1.45 -7.19
CA VAL A 27 16.57 -0.96 -5.84
C VAL A 27 16.23 -2.18 -4.97
N PRO A 28 16.87 -2.38 -3.81
CA PRO A 28 16.57 -3.51 -2.93
C PRO A 28 15.20 -3.30 -2.28
N HIS A 29 14.15 -3.81 -2.91
CA HIS A 29 12.77 -3.73 -2.42
C HIS A 29 12.50 -4.61 -1.19
N GLY A 30 13.42 -5.52 -0.82
CA GLY A 30 13.21 -6.49 0.26
C GLY A 30 13.14 -5.86 1.66
N ALA A 31 13.99 -4.88 1.97
CA ALA A 31 13.99 -4.22 3.27
C ALA A 31 12.73 -3.36 3.48
N ALA A 32 12.31 -2.64 2.43
CA ALA A 32 11.08 -1.85 2.44
C ALA A 32 9.82 -2.73 2.57
N GLN A 33 9.76 -3.86 1.84
CA GLN A 33 8.66 -4.82 1.95
C GLN A 33 8.57 -5.50 3.32
N TYR A 34 9.71 -5.82 3.94
CA TYR A 34 9.71 -6.40 5.28
C TYR A 34 9.22 -5.38 6.33
N ALA A 35 9.69 -4.13 6.24
CA ALA A 35 9.26 -3.05 7.12
C ALA A 35 7.76 -2.75 6.96
N SER A 36 7.23 -2.73 5.73
CA SER A 36 5.80 -2.52 5.49
C SER A 36 4.95 -3.68 6.00
N HIS A 37 5.40 -4.92 5.86
CA HIS A 37 4.72 -6.08 6.42
C HIS A 37 4.67 -6.03 7.96
N ALA A 38 5.80 -5.72 8.61
CA ALA A 38 5.85 -5.58 10.06
C ALA A 38 4.96 -4.43 10.57
N LEU A 39 4.86 -3.33 9.83
CA LEU A 39 3.94 -2.23 10.12
C LEU A 39 2.48 -2.68 10.00
N ALA A 40 2.13 -3.34 8.89
CA ALA A 40 0.76 -3.82 8.63
C ALA A 40 0.27 -4.77 9.74
N GLU A 41 1.14 -5.65 10.23
CA GLU A 41 0.81 -6.58 11.31
C GLU A 41 0.58 -5.83 12.64
N ARG A 42 1.49 -4.92 13.01
CA ARG A 42 1.33 -4.10 14.20
C ARG A 42 0.07 -3.24 14.17
N LEU A 43 -0.26 -2.66 13.02
CA LEU A 43 -1.49 -1.90 12.82
C LEU A 43 -2.71 -2.81 12.98
N SER A 44 -2.71 -3.98 12.35
CA SER A 44 -3.83 -4.93 12.42
C SER A 44 -4.12 -5.35 13.86
N GLN A 45 -3.09 -5.66 14.64
CA GLN A 45 -3.22 -6.00 16.06
C GLN A 45 -3.75 -4.82 16.89
N THR A 46 -3.19 -3.64 16.68
CA THR A 46 -3.60 -2.42 17.41
C THR A 46 -5.05 -2.05 17.11
N ILE A 47 -5.45 -2.11 15.84
CA ILE A 47 -6.80 -1.79 15.39
C ILE A 47 -7.78 -2.79 15.99
N THR A 48 -7.51 -4.09 15.89
CA THR A 48 -8.37 -5.15 16.45
C THR A 48 -8.56 -4.97 17.95
N HIS A 49 -7.47 -4.69 18.69
CA HIS A 49 -7.55 -4.43 20.13
C HIS A 49 -8.39 -3.20 20.47
N ARG A 50 -8.23 -2.10 19.71
CA ARG A 50 -9.02 -0.88 19.93
C ARG A 50 -10.49 -1.06 19.58
N MET A 51 -10.78 -1.75 18.48
CA MET A 51 -12.16 -2.08 18.11
C MET A 51 -12.88 -2.85 19.21
N ALA A 52 -12.21 -3.86 19.78
CA ALA A 52 -12.77 -4.63 20.89
C ALA A 52 -12.95 -3.78 22.17
N ARG A 53 -12.01 -2.88 22.46
CA ARG A 53 -12.06 -2.01 23.64
C ARG A 53 -13.18 -0.97 23.55
N ASP A 54 -13.36 -0.38 22.37
CA ASP A 54 -14.25 0.76 22.14
C ASP A 54 -15.62 0.33 21.55
N ASP A 55 -15.89 -0.98 21.50
CA ASP A 55 -17.09 -1.60 20.92
C ASP A 55 -17.40 -1.12 19.48
N VAL A 56 -16.35 -0.99 18.68
CA VAL A 56 -16.46 -0.54 17.29
C VAL A 56 -16.66 -1.76 16.38
N PRO A 57 -17.81 -1.90 15.70
CA PRO A 57 -18.13 -3.11 14.95
C PRO A 57 -17.28 -3.33 13.70
N GLY A 58 -16.84 -2.26 13.05
CA GLY A 58 -16.01 -2.34 11.85
C GLY A 58 -15.42 -1.01 11.44
N VAL A 59 -14.24 -1.06 10.82
CA VAL A 59 -13.50 0.11 10.33
C VAL A 59 -12.78 -0.24 9.03
N VAL A 60 -12.52 0.76 8.20
CA VAL A 60 -11.55 0.67 7.11
C VAL A 60 -10.42 1.64 7.42
N VAL A 61 -9.18 1.19 7.30
CA VAL A 61 -8.01 2.00 7.55
C VAL A 61 -7.19 2.10 6.27
N VAL A 62 -6.81 3.33 5.92
CA VAL A 62 -5.94 3.65 4.79
C VAL A 62 -4.70 4.36 5.34
N VAL A 63 -3.52 3.86 5.01
CA VAL A 63 -2.24 4.50 5.28
C VAL A 63 -1.72 5.08 3.97
N MET A 64 -1.39 6.36 4.01
CA MET A 64 -0.91 7.12 2.86
C MET A 64 0.58 7.46 3.06
N GLU A 65 1.37 7.32 1.99
CA GLU A 65 2.75 7.79 1.92
C GLU A 65 2.90 8.57 0.61
N ASP A 66 3.46 9.78 0.68
CA ASP A 66 3.64 10.67 -0.48
C ASP A 66 2.38 10.84 -1.35
N GLY A 67 1.21 10.93 -0.70
CA GLY A 67 -0.07 11.12 -1.38
C GLY A 67 -0.62 9.86 -2.06
N SER A 68 0.03 8.70 -1.91
CA SER A 68 -0.43 7.42 -2.43
C SER A 68 -0.82 6.45 -1.30
N PRO A 69 -1.90 5.65 -1.46
CA PRO A 69 -2.26 4.64 -0.47
C PRO A 69 -1.24 3.50 -0.52
N VAL A 70 -0.50 3.31 0.57
CA VAL A 70 0.49 2.23 0.70
C VAL A 70 -0.07 1.00 1.40
N TRP A 71 -1.19 1.15 2.12
CA TRP A 71 -1.90 0.05 2.76
C TRP A 71 -3.35 0.42 3.02
N THR A 72 -4.27 -0.43 2.59
CA THR A 72 -5.69 -0.35 2.91
C THR A 72 -6.12 -1.69 3.49
N ARG A 73 -6.95 -1.67 4.53
CA ARG A 73 -7.56 -2.88 5.07
C ARG A 73 -8.88 -2.59 5.75
N ALA A 74 -9.85 -3.46 5.51
CA ALA A 74 -11.11 -3.51 6.23
C ALA A 74 -11.04 -4.46 7.41
N PHE A 75 -11.66 -4.08 8.53
CA PHE A 75 -11.76 -4.86 9.75
C PHE A 75 -13.21 -4.93 10.21
N GLY A 76 -13.62 -6.08 10.75
CA GLY A 76 -14.93 -6.25 11.37
C GLY A 76 -16.10 -6.28 10.38
N LEU A 77 -17.25 -5.76 10.83
CA LEU A 77 -18.53 -5.84 10.15
C LEU A 77 -19.03 -4.46 9.72
N ALA A 78 -19.54 -4.36 8.49
CA ALA A 78 -20.28 -3.21 8.00
C ALA A 78 -21.70 -3.14 8.58
N ASP A 79 -22.27 -4.28 8.95
CA ASP A 79 -23.58 -4.35 9.63
C ASP A 79 -23.59 -5.53 10.61
N PRO A 80 -23.47 -5.26 11.93
CA PRO A 80 -23.50 -6.30 12.96
C PRO A 80 -24.80 -7.10 13.00
N ARG A 81 -25.92 -6.48 12.63
CA ARG A 81 -27.25 -7.09 12.74
C ARG A 81 -27.49 -8.12 11.64
N THR A 82 -26.90 -7.91 10.46
CA THR A 82 -26.95 -8.86 9.35
C THR A 82 -25.69 -9.73 9.24
N GLY A 83 -24.65 -9.42 10.03
CA GLY A 83 -23.36 -10.10 9.96
C GLY A 83 -22.56 -9.75 8.70
N ARG A 84 -22.91 -8.66 8.00
CA ARG A 84 -22.22 -8.28 6.77
C ARG A 84 -20.80 -7.81 7.07
N GLY A 85 -19.81 -8.50 6.51
CA GLY A 85 -18.39 -8.14 6.61
C GLY A 85 -18.10 -6.74 6.07
N MET A 86 -17.12 -6.07 6.68
CA MET A 86 -16.60 -4.80 6.17
C MET A 86 -15.77 -5.03 4.91
N THR A 87 -15.87 -4.12 3.94
CA THR A 87 -15.10 -4.14 2.69
C THR A 87 -14.31 -2.83 2.56
N GLU A 88 -13.20 -2.84 1.83
CA GLU A 88 -12.34 -1.65 1.67
C GLU A 88 -13.05 -0.50 0.94
N ASP A 89 -13.97 -0.82 0.02
CA ASP A 89 -14.81 0.15 -0.69
C ASP A 89 -16.11 0.52 0.06
N ALA A 90 -16.23 0.15 1.34
CA ALA A 90 -17.42 0.47 2.11
C ALA A 90 -17.58 2.00 2.25
N LEU A 91 -18.75 2.52 1.86
CA LEU A 91 -19.06 3.95 1.97
C LEU A 91 -19.44 4.30 3.40
N PHE A 92 -18.61 5.09 4.07
CA PHE A 92 -18.91 5.66 5.38
C PHE A 92 -19.56 7.03 5.22
N ARG A 93 -20.64 7.28 5.95
CA ARG A 93 -21.18 8.65 6.09
C ARG A 93 -20.25 9.42 7.02
N VAL A 94 -19.44 10.31 6.45
CA VAL A 94 -18.61 11.24 7.22
C VAL A 94 -19.47 12.45 7.58
N GLU A 95 -20.07 12.41 8.77
CA GLU A 95 -20.76 13.58 9.30
C GLU A 95 -19.68 14.54 9.85
N SER A 96 -19.47 15.66 9.14
CA SER A 96 -18.52 16.68 9.57
C SER A 96 -19.21 17.64 10.56
N THR A 97 -18.56 17.89 11.70
CA THR A 97 -18.88 19.08 12.50
C THR A 97 -18.38 20.30 11.74
N PRO A 98 -19.23 21.31 11.46
CA PRO A 98 -18.80 22.47 10.68
C PRO A 98 -17.67 23.21 11.42
N PRO A 99 -16.69 23.77 10.68
CA PRO A 99 -15.61 24.54 11.29
C PRO A 99 -16.18 25.68 12.12
N ARG A 100 -15.83 25.71 13.42
CA ARG A 100 -16.23 26.76 14.35
C ARG A 100 -15.55 28.07 13.95
N ARG A 101 -16.22 28.89 13.14
CA ARG A 101 -15.74 30.22 12.76
C ARG A 101 -15.76 31.11 14.01
N ARG A 102 -14.58 31.49 14.52
CA ARG A 102 -14.45 32.51 15.58
C ARG A 102 -15.07 33.80 15.05
N ALA A 103 -16.11 34.30 15.71
CA ALA A 103 -16.64 35.63 15.41
C ALA A 103 -15.49 36.63 15.64
N ALA A 104 -15.07 37.32 14.58
CA ALA A 104 -14.23 38.49 14.72
C ALA A 104 -15.10 39.56 15.39
N GLY A 105 -14.75 39.92 16.63
CA GLY A 105 -15.37 41.03 17.33
C GLY A 105 -15.09 42.31 16.55
N SER A 106 -16.17 43.02 16.22
CA SER A 106 -16.11 44.40 15.75
C SER A 106 -15.85 45.32 16.94
N SER A 107 -14.74 46.04 16.90
CA SER A 107 -14.49 47.27 17.65
C SER A 107 -14.23 48.39 16.68
#